data_AF-A0A5B6UGR0-F1
#
_entry.id   AF-A0A5B6UGR0-F1
#
_cell.length_a   1.000
_cell.length_b   1.000
_cell.length_c   1.000
_cell.angle_alpha   90.00
_cell.angle_beta   90.00
_cell.angle_gamma   90.00
#
_symmetry.space_group_name_H-M   'P 1'
#
loop_
_entity.id
_entity.type
_entity.pdbx_description
1 polymer ?
#
loop_
_entity_poly.entity_id
_entity_poly.type
_entity_poly.pdbx_seq_one_letter_code
_entity_poly.pdbx_strand_id
1 'polypeptide(L)'
;MADVGVGICGWEGRQAVMASDFAMGQFRFLKRLLLVHGHWNYQHLGYVVLYNFYCNAVFVLILFWTNPVKFLYRFICFGLLVHIMHSIYWLTILLIIIVALLFRFLFKVIHEIFWPSDIQIARDIKRSDSFEVKAR
;
A
#
# COMPACT_ATOMS: atom_id res chain seq x y z
N MET A 1 -12.85 15.82 4.78
CA MET A 1 -11.66 15.25 4.12
C MET A 1 -12.08 13.96 3.43
N ALA A 2 -11.64 13.74 2.20
CA ALA A 2 -11.89 12.50 1.49
C ALA A 2 -10.68 11.56 1.68
N ASP A 3 -10.91 10.26 1.82
CA ASP A 3 -9.83 9.27 1.96
C ASP A 3 -9.00 9.11 0.68
N VAL A 4 -9.56 9.50 -0.47
CA VAL A 4 -8.89 9.49 -1.77
C VAL A 4 -9.28 10.74 -2.55
N GLY A 5 -8.30 11.56 -2.93
CA GLY A 5 -8.50 12.74 -3.76
C GLY A 5 -8.44 12.40 -5.26
N VAL A 6 -9.49 12.73 -6.02
CA VAL A 6 -9.48 12.62 -7.49
C VAL A 6 -9.63 14.01 -8.11
N GLY A 7 -8.58 14.47 -8.80
CA GLY A 7 -8.55 15.78 -9.46
C GLY A 7 -8.92 15.67 -10.94
N ILE A 8 -9.77 16.58 -11.41
CA ILE A 8 -10.19 16.66 -12.82
C ILE A 8 -9.44 17.80 -13.50
N CYS A 9 -8.77 17.51 -14.61
CA CYS A 9 -8.01 18.51 -15.36
C CYS A 9 -8.94 19.37 -16.22
N GLY A 10 -9.24 20.59 -15.75
CA GLY A 10 -9.96 21.61 -16.51
C GLY A 10 -9.04 22.47 -17.39
N TRP A 11 -9.64 23.39 -18.14
CA TRP A 11 -8.92 24.32 -19.02
C TRP A 11 -8.41 25.58 -18.29
N GLU A 12 -9.00 25.93 -17.14
CA GLU A 12 -8.76 27.20 -16.44
C GLU A 12 -7.90 27.05 -15.18
N GLY A 13 -7.61 25.82 -14.73
CA GLY A 13 -6.76 25.61 -13.54
C GLY A 13 -6.42 24.15 -13.27
N ARG A 14 -5.19 23.92 -12.77
CA ARG A 14 -4.67 22.59 -12.39
C ARG A 14 -4.42 22.40 -10.89
N GLN A 15 -4.77 23.38 -10.05
CA GLN A 15 -4.52 23.32 -8.61
C GLN A 15 -5.19 22.11 -7.94
N ALA A 16 -6.44 21.79 -8.33
CA ALA A 16 -7.14 20.61 -7.82
C ALA A 16 -6.52 19.28 -8.25
N VAL A 17 -5.84 19.25 -9.41
CA VAL A 17 -5.14 18.05 -9.92
C VAL A 17 -3.80 17.87 -9.22
N MET A 18 -3.08 18.96 -8.95
CA MET A 18 -1.79 18.94 -8.25
C MET A 18 -1.93 18.59 -6.77
N ALA A 19 -3.08 18.90 -6.17
CA ALA A 19 -3.39 18.55 -4.79
C ALA A 19 -4.07 17.17 -4.64
N SER A 20 -4.36 16.44 -5.73
CA SER A 20 -5.07 15.16 -5.71
C SER A 20 -4.15 13.96 -5.96
N ASP A 21 -4.38 12.85 -5.29
CA ASP A 21 -3.65 11.59 -5.49
C ASP A 21 -3.85 11.00 -6.90
N PHE A 22 -5.03 11.20 -7.49
CA PHE A 22 -5.36 10.70 -8.83
C PHE A 22 -5.80 11.81 -9.78
N ALA A 23 -5.07 12.00 -10.87
CA ALA A 23 -5.40 12.96 -11.93
C ALA A 23 -6.17 12.30 -13.09
N MET A 24 -7.34 12.85 -13.43
CA MET A 24 -8.19 12.38 -14.53
C MET A 24 -8.52 13.51 -15.50
N GLY A 25 -8.55 13.19 -16.80
CA GLY A 25 -8.94 14.17 -17.84
C GLY A 25 -10.45 14.39 -17.94
N GLN A 26 -11.27 13.37 -17.65
CA GLN A 26 -12.73 13.42 -17.75
C GLN A 26 -13.40 12.48 -16.74
N PHE A 27 -14.60 12.82 -16.26
CA PHE A 27 -15.34 12.05 -15.25
C PHE A 27 -15.72 10.63 -15.71
N ARG A 28 -15.87 10.39 -17.01
CA ARG A 28 -16.23 9.07 -17.57
C ARG A 28 -15.22 7.96 -17.24
N PHE A 29 -13.95 8.32 -17.04
CA PHE A 29 -12.88 7.35 -16.78
C PHE A 29 -12.85 6.89 -15.32
N LEU A 30 -13.45 7.66 -14.41
CA LEU A 30 -13.52 7.34 -12.98
C LEU A 30 -14.27 6.03 -12.75
N LYS A 31 -15.39 5.82 -13.46
CA LYS A 31 -16.20 4.60 -13.35
C LYS A 31 -15.38 3.33 -13.65
N ARG A 32 -14.58 3.36 -14.72
CA ARG A 32 -13.75 2.21 -15.11
C ARG A 32 -12.57 2.02 -14.15
N LEU A 33 -11.94 3.11 -13.69
CA LEU A 33 -10.84 3.02 -12.72
C LEU A 33 -11.31 2.43 -11.38
N LEU A 34 -12.40 2.92 -10.81
CA LEU A 34 -12.89 2.45 -9.51
C LEU A 34 -13.39 1.00 -9.56
N LEU A 35 -14.20 0.67 -10.56
CA LEU A 35 -14.84 -0.65 -10.62
C LEU A 35 -13.90 -1.77 -11.06
N VAL A 36 -13.00 -1.50 -12.02
CA VAL A 36 -12.07 -2.52 -12.51
C VAL A 36 -10.81 -2.48 -11.66
N HIS A 37 -10.02 -1.41 -11.75
CA HIS A 37 -8.72 -1.34 -11.07
C HIS A 37 -8.85 -1.37 -9.55
N GLY A 38 -9.89 -0.74 -8.98
CA GLY A 38 -10.15 -0.82 -7.54
C GLY A 38 -10.42 -2.24 -7.06
N HIS A 39 -11.20 -3.03 -7.82
CA HIS A 39 -11.52 -4.41 -7.48
C HIS A 39 -10.30 -5.33 -7.55
N TRP A 40 -9.54 -5.26 -8.64
CA TRP A 40 -8.31 -6.06 -8.82
C TRP A 40 -7.27 -5.73 -7.75
N ASN A 41 -7.02 -4.45 -7.48
CA ASN A 41 -6.07 -4.04 -6.44
C ASN A 41 -6.51 -4.50 -5.04
N TYR A 42 -7.82 -4.45 -4.74
CA TYR A 42 -8.34 -4.93 -3.47
C TYR A 42 -8.15 -6.44 -3.30
N GLN A 43 -8.41 -7.23 -4.36
CA GLN A 43 -8.19 -8.68 -4.34
C GLN A 43 -6.72 -9.04 -4.11
N HIS A 44 -5.80 -8.44 -4.87
CA HIS A 44 -4.36 -8.69 -4.73
C HIS A 44 -3.83 -8.26 -3.35
N LEU A 45 -4.24 -7.10 -2.85
CA LEU A 45 -3.90 -6.65 -1.49
C LEU A 45 -4.41 -7.64 -0.44
N GLY A 46 -5.62 -8.18 -0.62
CA GLY A 46 -6.18 -9.22 0.23
C GLY A 46 -5.30 -10.47 0.28
N TYR A 47 -4.85 -10.98 -0.88
CA TYR A 47 -3.97 -12.14 -0.95
C TYR A 47 -2.63 -11.92 -0.25
N VAL A 48 -2.00 -10.76 -0.41
CA VAL A 48 -0.72 -10.45 0.24
C VAL A 48 -0.88 -10.37 1.76
N VAL A 49 -1.97 -9.75 2.24
CA VAL A 49 -2.26 -9.67 3.68
C VAL A 49 -2.50 -11.07 4.26
N LEU A 50 -3.33 -11.88 3.61
CA LEU A 50 -3.60 -13.27 4.03
C LEU A 50 -2.32 -14.11 4.04
N TYR A 51 -1.47 -13.98 3.03
CA TYR A 51 -0.19 -14.69 2.96
C TYR A 51 0.76 -14.28 4.10
N ASN A 52 0.81 -12.99 4.45
CA ASN A 52 1.62 -12.51 5.57
C ASN A 52 1.18 -13.14 6.90
N PHE A 53 -0.13 -13.17 7.17
CA PHE A 53 -0.67 -13.85 8.35
C PHE A 53 -0.39 -15.36 8.33
N TYR A 54 -0.53 -16.00 7.17
CA TYR A 54 -0.27 -17.42 7.01
C TYR A 54 1.19 -17.78 7.33
N CYS A 55 2.17 -17.10 6.72
CA CYS A 55 3.59 -17.37 6.98
C CYS A 55 3.98 -17.10 8.43
N ASN A 56 3.47 -16.03 9.04
CA ASN A 56 3.74 -15.72 10.44
C ASN A 56 3.14 -16.78 11.39
N ALA A 57 1.89 -17.19 11.14
CA ALA A 57 1.24 -18.25 11.91
C ALA A 57 2.01 -19.57 11.81
N VAL A 58 2.42 -19.97 10.60
CA VAL A 58 3.23 -21.19 10.39
C VAL A 58 4.55 -21.11 11.13
N PHE A 59 5.23 -19.97 11.12
CA PHE A 59 6.48 -19.77 11.86
C PHE A 59 6.28 -19.93 13.38
N VAL A 60 5.24 -19.33 13.94
CA VAL A 60 4.88 -19.49 15.37
C VAL A 60 4.54 -20.94 15.69
N LEU A 61 3.78 -21.63 14.84
CA LEU A 61 3.40 -23.03 15.02
C LEU A 61 4.62 -23.97 14.98
N ILE A 62 5.58 -23.75 14.08
CA ILE A 62 6.83 -24.52 14.01
C ILE A 62 7.66 -24.33 15.28
N LEU A 63 7.77 -23.10 15.79
CA LEU A 63 8.47 -22.81 17.04
C LEU A 63 7.80 -23.46 18.24
N PHE A 64 6.47 -23.48 18.26
CA PHE A 64 5.69 -24.15 19.30
C PHE A 64 5.90 -25.67 19.27
N TRP A 65 5.83 -26.28 18.09
CA TRP A 65 5.93 -27.74 17.92
C TRP A 65 7.33 -28.28 18.23
N THR A 66 8.38 -27.59 17.77
CA THR A 66 9.76 -28.10 17.91
C THR A 66 10.26 -28.05 19.35
N ASN A 67 9.95 -27.01 20.13
CA ASN A 67 10.42 -26.87 21.52
C ASN A 67 9.48 -25.98 22.37
N PRO A 68 8.43 -26.55 23.00
CA PRO A 68 7.43 -25.77 23.73
C PRO A 68 8.02 -25.04 24.96
N VAL A 69 9.01 -25.62 25.63
CA VAL A 69 9.67 -25.01 26.80
C VAL A 69 10.46 -23.75 26.41
N LYS A 70 11.16 -23.77 25.26
CA LYS A 70 11.91 -22.62 24.75
C LYS A 70 10.98 -21.51 24.24
N PHE A 71 9.83 -21.89 23.69
CA PHE A 71 8.78 -20.94 23.30
C PHE A 71 8.23 -20.19 24.53
N LEU A 72 7.88 -20.92 25.59
CA LEU A 72 7.40 -20.34 26.85
C LEU A 72 8.44 -19.40 27.49
N TYR A 73 9.70 -19.83 27.54
CA TYR A 73 10.79 -19.00 28.06
C TYR A 73 11.00 -17.71 27.23
N ARG A 74 10.99 -17.79 25.89
CA ARG A 74 11.08 -16.60 25.02
C ARG A 74 9.88 -15.66 25.20
N PHE A 75 8.68 -16.19 25.34
CA PHE A 75 7.47 -15.39 25.54
C PHE A 75 7.49 -14.66 26.90
N ILE A 76 7.85 -15.36 27.97
CA ILE A 76 7.96 -14.80 29.33
C ILE A 76 9.09 -13.75 29.40
N CYS A 77 10.26 -14.08 28.86
CA CYS A 77 11.43 -13.19 28.91
C CYS A 77 11.20 -11.92 28.06
N PHE A 78 10.55 -12.05 26.91
CA PHE A 78 10.15 -10.91 26.09
C PHE A 78 9.11 -10.04 26.80
N GLY A 79 8.05 -10.62 27.37
CA GLY A 79 7.04 -9.87 28.15
C GLY A 79 7.61 -9.12 29.35
N LEU A 80 8.59 -9.72 30.05
CA LEU A 80 9.26 -9.08 31.19
C LEU A 80 10.21 -7.95 30.73
N LEU A 81 10.98 -8.18 29.66
CA LEU A 81 11.84 -7.15 29.03
C LEU A 81 11.02 -5.94 28.58
N VAL A 82 9.84 -6.18 28.00
CA VAL A 82 8.90 -5.15 27.56
C VAL A 82 8.43 -4.27 28.73
N HIS A 83 8.15 -4.86 29.89
CA HIS A 83 7.71 -4.13 31.08
C HIS A 83 8.86 -3.37 31.77
N ILE A 84 10.09 -3.89 31.71
CA ILE A 84 11.29 -3.28 32.31
C ILE A 84 11.84 -2.15 31.42
N MET A 85 11.76 -2.29 30.10
CA MET A 85 12.31 -1.34 29.12
C MET A 85 11.22 -0.43 28.52
N HIS A 86 10.40 0.18 29.38
CA HIS A 86 9.24 0.98 28.96
C HIS A 86 9.58 2.02 27.86
N SER A 87 10.69 2.77 27.97
CA SER A 87 11.05 3.78 26.97
C SER A 87 11.58 3.22 25.63
N ILE A 88 12.34 2.12 25.65
CA ILE A 88 12.87 1.50 24.41
C ILE A 88 11.78 0.68 23.71
N TYR A 89 10.82 0.16 24.46
CA TYR A 89 9.69 -0.61 23.96
C TYR A 89 8.79 0.20 23.02
N TRP A 90 8.43 1.44 23.38
CA TRP A 90 7.64 2.31 22.51
C TRP A 90 8.35 2.59 21.17
N LEU A 91 9.66 2.79 21.19
CA LEU A 91 10.47 2.96 19.98
C LEU A 91 10.52 1.67 19.14
N THR A 92 10.55 0.51 19.79
CA THR A 92 10.59 -0.79 19.11
C THR A 92 9.23 -1.12 18.47
N ILE A 93 8.12 -0.83 19.14
CA ILE A 93 6.77 -0.92 18.55
C ILE A 93 6.66 0.03 17.36
N LEU A 94 7.10 1.29 17.53
CA LEU A 94 7.09 2.27 16.45
C LEU A 94 7.89 1.75 15.25
N LEU A 95 9.07 1.18 15.47
CA LEU A 95 9.90 0.59 14.42
C LEU A 95 9.20 -0.60 13.74
N ILE A 96 8.56 -1.49 14.50
CA ILE A 96 7.81 -2.65 13.95
C ILE A 96 6.62 -2.18 13.13
N ILE A 97 5.88 -1.18 13.61
CA ILE A 97 4.76 -0.57 12.87
C ILE A 97 5.30 0.08 11.60
N ILE A 98 6.39 0.83 11.66
CA ILE A 98 7.02 1.47 10.49
C ILE A 98 7.48 0.41 9.48
N VAL A 99 8.15 -0.65 9.91
CA VAL A 99 8.61 -1.73 9.02
C VAL A 99 7.42 -2.48 8.42
N ALA A 100 6.36 -2.73 9.19
CA ALA A 100 5.13 -3.34 8.67
C ALA A 100 4.40 -2.43 7.67
N LEU A 101 4.33 -1.12 7.94
CA LEU A 101 3.78 -0.11 7.03
C LEU A 101 4.63 0.02 5.78
N LEU A 102 5.96 0.02 5.93
CA LEU A 102 6.93 0.10 4.85
C LEU A 102 6.86 -1.14 3.98
N PHE A 103 6.76 -2.34 4.55
CA PHE A 103 6.56 -3.58 3.80
C PHE A 103 5.25 -3.53 3.01
N ARG A 104 4.17 -3.02 3.61
CA ARG A 104 2.90 -2.79 2.92
C ARG A 104 3.01 -1.78 1.78
N PHE A 105 3.78 -0.71 1.99
CA PHE A 105 3.99 0.35 1.00
C PHE A 105 4.90 -0.11 -0.14
N LEU A 106 5.98 -0.84 0.16
CA LEU A 106 6.87 -1.48 -0.81
C LEU A 106 6.09 -2.46 -1.67
N PHE A 107 5.24 -3.31 -1.09
CA PHE A 107 4.41 -4.21 -1.88
C PHE A 107 3.43 -3.46 -2.78
N LYS A 108 2.83 -2.36 -2.31
CA LYS A 108 1.96 -1.51 -3.12
C LYS A 108 2.72 -0.87 -4.28
N VAL A 109 3.90 -0.32 -4.02
CA VAL A 109 4.77 0.33 -5.01
C VAL A 109 5.31 -0.68 -6.01
N ILE A 110 5.80 -1.83 -5.56
CA ILE A 110 6.32 -2.91 -6.42
C ILE A 110 5.21 -3.46 -7.32
N HIS A 111 3.99 -3.62 -6.80
CA HIS A 111 2.86 -4.08 -7.61
C HIS A 111 2.45 -3.04 -8.66
N GLU A 112 2.46 -1.75 -8.31
CA GLU A 112 2.16 -0.64 -9.22
C GLU A 112 3.26 -0.46 -10.29
N ILE A 113 4.52 -0.78 -9.96
CA ILE A 113 5.66 -0.81 -10.90
C ILE A 113 5.67 -2.05 -11.79
N PHE A 114 5.29 -3.22 -11.26
CA PHE A 114 5.34 -4.48 -12.00
C PHE A 114 4.12 -4.67 -12.93
N TRP A 115 3.03 -3.93 -12.72
CA TRP A 115 1.88 -3.91 -13.62
C TRP A 115 1.38 -2.48 -13.89
N PRO A 116 2.13 -1.65 -14.64
CA PRO A 116 1.58 -0.39 -15.10
C PRO A 116 0.43 -0.74 -16.05
N SER A 117 -0.79 -0.39 -15.70
CA SER A 117 -1.94 -0.73 -16.54
C SER A 117 -1.75 -0.08 -17.92
N ASP A 118 -1.94 -0.83 -19.00
CA ASP A 118 -1.89 -0.32 -20.37
C ASP A 118 -2.80 0.91 -20.57
N ILE A 119 -3.84 1.06 -19.74
CA ILE A 119 -4.75 2.21 -19.70
C ILE A 119 -4.09 3.51 -19.17
N GLN A 120 -3.09 3.41 -18.29
CA GLN A 120 -2.31 4.56 -17.79
C GLN A 120 -1.28 4.97 -18.84
N ILE A 121 -0.55 4.01 -19.43
CA ILE A 121 0.40 4.27 -20.52
C ILE A 121 -0.30 4.87 -21.74
N ALA A 122 -1.42 4.28 -22.20
CA ALA A 122 -2.18 4.81 -23.33
C ALA A 122 -2.82 6.19 -23.05
N ARG A 123 -3.08 6.52 -21.78
CA ARG A 123 -3.61 7.83 -21.37
C ARG A 123 -2.51 8.88 -21.33
N ASP A 124 -1.33 8.53 -20.83
CA ASP A 124 -0.17 9.43 -20.81
C ASP A 124 0.32 9.72 -22.23
N ILE A 125 0.29 8.73 -23.13
CA ILE A 125 0.55 8.92 -24.57
C ILE A 125 -0.50 9.84 -25.21
N LYS A 126 -1.80 9.62 -24.97
CA LYS A 126 -2.84 10.55 -25.47
C LYS A 126 -2.70 11.95 -24.89
N ARG A 127 -2.22 12.05 -23.64
CA ARG A 127 -2.02 13.32 -22.95
C ARG A 127 -0.80 14.06 -23.49
N SER A 128 0.29 13.38 -23.84
CA SER A 128 1.44 14.01 -24.52
C SER A 128 1.07 14.51 -25.92
N ASP A 129 0.38 13.69 -26.72
CA ASP A 129 -0.04 14.07 -28.08
C ASP A 129 -0.96 15.30 -28.09
N SER A 130 -1.88 15.39 -27.11
CA SER A 130 -2.78 16.55 -27.01
C SER A 130 -2.11 17.82 -26.48
N PHE A 131 -0.95 17.72 -25.83
CA PHE A 131 -0.13 18.89 -25.48
C PHE A 131 0.69 19.40 -26.67
N GLU A 132 1.23 18.50 -27.50
CA GLU A 132 1.94 18.90 -28.73
C GLU A 132 1.02 19.61 -29.73
N VAL A 133 -0.20 19.11 -29.93
CA VAL A 133 -1.17 19.72 -30.86
C VAL A 133 -1.64 21.10 -30.41
N LYS A 134 -1.63 21.38 -29.10
CA LYS A 134 -2.09 22.67 -28.55
C LYS A 134 -0.97 23.71 -28.40
N ALA A 135 0.28 23.28 -28.55
CA ALA A 135 1.47 24.15 -28.57
C ALA A 135 1.84 24.63 -29.99
N ARG A 136 1.18 24.09 -31.02
CA ARG A 136 1.21 24.54 -32.42
C ARG A 136 0.02 25.45 -32.73
#